data_AF-A0A844IP77-F1
#
_entry.id   AF-A0A844IP77-F1
#
_cell.length_a   1.000
_cell.length_b   1.000
_cell.length_c   1.000
_cell.angle_alpha   90.00
_cell.angle_beta   90.00
_cell.angle_gamma   90.00
#
_symmetry.space_group_name_H-M   'P 1'
#
loop_
_entity.id
_entity.type
_entity.pdbx_description
1 polymer ?
#
loop_
_entity_poly.entity_id
_entity_poly.type
_entity_poly.pdbx_seq_one_letter_code
_entity_poly.pdbx_strand_id
1 'polypeptide(L)'
;MLSTELQQESMISRIEKIVAILMEERPLFKEELNDEEMIQHLCNIFQKNLSIEEFNIMEDQDLKKRCSGILSVEMLSGLLDDLTPEQIAIFDEAVKRK
;
A
#
# COMPACT_ATOMS: atom_id res chain seq x y z
N MET A 1 23.71 7.28 15.42
CA MET A 1 23.55 7.41 13.95
C MET A 1 23.42 6.04 13.30
N LEU A 2 24.38 5.11 13.44
CA LEU A 2 24.27 3.71 12.96
C LEU A 2 22.96 2.97 13.36
N SER A 3 22.47 3.17 14.59
CA SER A 3 21.24 2.48 15.06
C SER A 3 19.98 2.90 14.31
N THR A 4 19.90 4.16 13.86
CA THR A 4 18.70 4.70 13.20
C THR A 4 18.65 4.30 11.73
N GLU A 5 19.82 4.30 11.07
CA GLU A 5 19.98 3.82 9.69
C GLU A 5 19.62 2.34 9.57
N LEU A 6 20.12 1.49 10.48
CA LEU A 6 19.78 0.07 10.53
C LEU A 6 18.28 -0.19 10.76
N GLN A 7 17.61 0.65 11.56
CA GLN A 7 16.17 0.53 11.76
C GLN A 7 15.36 0.94 10.53
N GLN A 8 15.82 1.97 9.79
CA GLN A 8 15.19 2.37 8.54
C GLN A 8 15.32 1.29 7.46
N GLU A 9 16.51 0.69 7.32
CA GLU A 9 16.73 -0.45 6.40
C GLU A 9 15.84 -1.64 6.77
N SER A 10 15.70 -1.94 8.07
CA SER A 10 14.81 -2.99 8.56
C SER A 10 13.35 -2.74 8.18
N MET A 11 12.86 -1.50 8.31
CA MET A 11 11.51 -1.12 7.92
C MET A 11 11.29 -1.30 6.41
N ILE A 12 12.21 -0.79 5.58
CA ILE A 12 12.12 -0.92 4.12
C ILE A 12 12.06 -2.40 3.74
N SER A 13 12.95 -3.23 4.27
CA SER A 13 12.98 -4.67 3.99
C SER A 13 11.70 -5.39 4.42
N ARG A 14 11.07 -4.99 5.53
CA ARG A 14 9.78 -5.55 5.96
C ARG A 14 8.66 -5.16 4.98
N ILE A 15 8.63 -3.91 4.53
CA ILE A 15 7.63 -3.43 3.57
C ILE A 15 7.81 -4.15 2.23
N GLU A 16 9.04 -4.26 1.71
CA GLU A 16 9.36 -4.99 0.48
C GLU A 16 8.81 -6.42 0.50
N LYS A 17 9.06 -7.17 1.58
CA LYS A 17 8.56 -8.54 1.74
C LYS A 17 7.03 -8.60 1.71
N ILE A 18 6.37 -7.69 2.41
CA ILE A 18 4.91 -7.64 2.46
C ILE A 18 4.32 -7.27 1.09
N VAL A 19 4.92 -6.31 0.38
CA VAL A 19 4.49 -5.93 -0.97
C VAL A 19 4.63 -7.11 -1.91
N ALA A 20 5.78 -7.79 -1.94
CA ALA A 20 6.00 -8.98 -2.76
C ALA A 20 4.93 -10.06 -2.52
N ILE A 21 4.63 -10.38 -1.25
CA ILE A 21 3.56 -11.31 -0.89
C ILE A 21 2.20 -10.86 -1.44
N LEU A 22 1.86 -9.59 -1.29
CA LEU A 22 0.57 -9.05 -1.76
C LEU A 22 0.45 -9.06 -3.29
N MET A 23 1.54 -8.77 -4.01
CA MET A 23 1.60 -8.82 -5.48
C MET A 23 1.47 -10.25 -6.00
N GLU A 24 2.03 -11.23 -5.29
CA GLU A 24 1.87 -12.65 -5.63
C GLU A 24 0.46 -13.16 -5.35
N GLU A 25 -0.14 -12.77 -4.22
CA GLU A 25 -1.47 -13.21 -3.81
C GLU A 25 -2.60 -12.57 -4.63
N ARG A 26 -2.38 -11.39 -5.20
CA ARG A 26 -3.41 -10.59 -5.90
C ARG A 26 -2.90 -10.16 -7.27
N PRO A 27 -3.20 -10.92 -8.34
CA PRO A 27 -2.74 -10.62 -9.69
C PRO A 27 -3.05 -9.19 -10.15
N LEU A 28 -4.22 -8.66 -9.81
CA LEU A 28 -4.60 -7.27 -10.14
C LEU A 28 -3.66 -6.22 -9.54
N PHE A 29 -3.08 -6.46 -8.36
CA PHE A 29 -2.10 -5.52 -7.82
C PHE A 29 -0.86 -5.49 -8.69
N LYS A 30 -0.40 -6.66 -9.15
CA LYS A 30 0.77 -6.77 -10.02
C LYS A 30 0.54 -6.20 -11.42
N GLU A 31 -0.70 -6.25 -11.91
CA GLU A 31 -1.08 -5.73 -13.23
C GLU A 31 -1.20 -4.20 -13.23
N GLU A 32 -1.75 -3.63 -12.15
CA GLU A 32 -2.13 -2.21 -12.09
C GLU A 32 -1.14 -1.33 -11.31
N LEU A 33 -0.28 -1.90 -10.47
CA LEU A 33 0.64 -1.15 -9.61
C LEU A 33 2.10 -1.42 -9.95
N ASN A 34 2.96 -0.43 -9.68
CA ASN A 34 4.40 -0.59 -9.73
C ASN A 34 4.95 -0.89 -8.32
N ASP A 35 5.59 -2.06 -8.16
CA ASP A 35 6.13 -2.53 -6.87
C ASP A 35 7.07 -1.51 -6.20
N GLU A 36 8.03 -0.94 -6.96
CA GLU A 36 9.03 -0.01 -6.44
C GLU A 36 8.38 1.29 -5.96
N GLU A 37 7.45 1.84 -6.75
CA GLU A 37 6.70 3.04 -6.38
C GLU A 37 5.85 2.81 -5.14
N MET A 38 5.19 1.65 -5.05
CA MET A 38 4.36 1.29 -3.90
C MET A 38 5.19 1.09 -2.62
N ILE A 39 6.37 0.48 -2.70
CA ILE A 39 7.29 0.35 -1.56
C ILE A 39 7.68 1.73 -1.05
N GLN A 40 8.09 2.64 -1.94
CA GLN A 40 8.46 4.01 -1.57
C GLN A 40 7.27 4.77 -0.96
N HIS A 41 6.09 4.64 -1.56
CA HIS A 41 4.88 5.29 -1.09
C HIS A 41 4.49 4.81 0.31
N LEU A 42 4.50 3.49 0.55
CA LEU A 42 4.24 2.90 1.86
C LEU A 42 5.28 3.35 2.90
N CYS A 43 6.58 3.34 2.55
CA CYS A 43 7.62 3.86 3.44
C CYS A 43 7.34 5.31 3.85
N ASN A 44 6.99 6.16 2.89
CA ASN A 44 6.63 7.55 3.14
C ASN A 44 5.39 7.69 4.03
N ILE A 45 4.34 6.90 3.82
CA ILE A 45 3.15 6.90 4.68
C ILE A 45 3.53 6.51 6.10
N PHE A 46 4.23 5.39 6.28
CA PHE A 46 4.55 4.90 7.62
C PHE A 46 5.50 5.84 8.36
N GLN A 47 6.53 6.38 7.71
CA GLN A 47 7.44 7.36 8.31
C GLN A 47 6.75 8.67 8.72
N LYS A 48 5.73 9.10 7.96
CA LYS A 48 4.97 10.32 8.29
C LYS A 48 4.00 10.13 9.46
N ASN A 49 3.51 8.91 9.66
CA ASN A 49 2.41 8.63 10.59
C ASN A 49 2.82 7.85 11.84
N LEU A 50 3.98 7.20 11.84
CA LEU A 50 4.47 6.37 12.93
C LEU A 50 5.93 6.70 13.24
N SER A 51 6.27 6.64 14.53
CA SER A 51 7.67 6.51 14.92
C SER A 51 8.23 5.15 14.50
N ILE A 52 9.55 5.06 14.39
CA ILE A 52 10.23 3.81 14.05
C ILE A 52 9.99 2.72 15.09
N GLU A 53 9.81 3.09 16.37
CA GLU A 53 9.51 2.17 17.47
C GLU A 53 8.10 1.58 17.32
N GLU A 54 7.10 2.42 17.04
CA GLU A 54 5.72 1.99 16.78
C GLU A 54 5.64 1.06 15.56
N PHE A 55 6.40 1.36 14.51
CA PHE A 55 6.48 0.48 13.34
C PHE A 55 7.13 -0.87 13.69
N ASN A 56 8.22 -0.86 14.47
CA ASN A 56 8.96 -2.07 14.79
C ASN A 56 8.18 -3.05 15.69
N ILE A 57 7.27 -2.56 16.53
CA ILE A 57 6.40 -3.42 17.35
C ILE A 57 5.16 -3.91 16.60
N MET A 58 4.86 -3.38 15.41
CA MET A 58 3.73 -3.81 14.59
C MET A 58 3.94 -5.24 14.10
N GLU A 59 2.94 -6.11 14.24
CA GLU A 59 3.01 -7.46 13.70
C GLU A 59 2.91 -7.49 12.17
N ASP A 60 3.54 -8.46 11.53
CA ASP A 60 3.55 -8.58 10.07
C ASP A 60 2.14 -8.77 9.48
N GLN A 61 1.21 -9.41 10.21
CA GLN A 61 -0.18 -9.55 9.77
C GLN A 61 -0.91 -8.20 9.74
N ASP A 62 -0.68 -7.35 10.74
CA ASP A 62 -1.23 -6.00 10.78
C ASP A 62 -0.59 -5.11 9.71
N LEU A 63 0.72 -5.22 9.51
CA LEU A 63 1.43 -4.52 8.43
C LEU A 63 0.87 -4.93 7.08
N LYS A 64 0.71 -6.24 6.82
CA LYS A 64 0.10 -6.77 5.59
C LYS A 64 -1.31 -6.23 5.37
N LYS A 65 -2.14 -6.19 6.41
CA LYS A 65 -3.50 -5.66 6.32
C LYS A 65 -3.51 -4.17 5.96
N ARG A 66 -2.63 -3.37 6.58
CA ARG A 66 -2.50 -1.94 6.28
C ARG A 66 -1.99 -1.71 4.87
N CYS A 67 -0.91 -2.37 4.46
CA CYS A 67 -0.39 -2.30 3.10
C CYS A 67 -1.46 -2.69 2.09
N SER A 68 -2.16 -3.81 2.29
CA SER A 68 -3.24 -4.24 1.39
C SER A 68 -4.35 -3.20 1.24
N GLY A 69 -4.71 -2.50 2.31
CA GLY A 69 -5.70 -1.42 2.25
C GLY A 69 -5.22 -0.24 1.41
N ILE A 70 -3.99 0.20 1.63
CA ILE A 70 -3.36 1.30 0.88
C ILE A 70 -3.25 0.94 -0.61
N LEU A 71 -2.68 -0.23 -0.93
CA LEU A 71 -2.54 -0.69 -2.32
C LEU A 71 -3.90 -0.80 -3.03
N SER A 72 -4.96 -1.22 -2.31
CA SER A 72 -6.30 -1.29 -2.89
C SER A 72 -6.83 0.10 -3.26
N VAL A 73 -6.54 1.13 -2.44
CA VAL A 73 -6.95 2.50 -2.72
C VAL A 73 -6.17 3.08 -3.89
N GLU A 74 -4.84 2.87 -3.94
CA GLU A 74 -4.00 3.32 -5.05
C GLU A 74 -4.44 2.66 -6.37
N MET A 75 -4.65 1.34 -6.38
CA MET A 75 -5.12 0.60 -7.55
C MET A 75 -6.47 1.12 -8.04
N LEU A 76 -7.43 1.30 -7.12
CA LEU A 76 -8.75 1.81 -7.50
C LEU A 76 -8.66 3.25 -8.01
N SER A 77 -7.79 4.08 -7.46
CA SER A 77 -7.61 5.46 -7.92
C SER A 77 -7.09 5.50 -9.36
N GLY A 78 -6.07 4.70 -9.68
CA GLY A 78 -5.57 4.56 -11.04
C GLY A 78 -6.64 4.04 -12.02
N LEU A 79 -7.37 3.00 -11.63
CA LEU A 79 -8.47 2.48 -12.45
C LEU A 79 -9.59 3.50 -12.69
N LEU A 80 -9.91 4.33 -11.68
CA LEU A 80 -10.92 5.37 -11.81
C LEU A 80 -10.48 6.50 -12.75
N ASP A 81 -9.18 6.79 -12.85
CA ASP A 81 -8.63 7.79 -13.76
C ASP A 81 -8.81 7.40 -15.24
N ASP A 82 -8.90 6.10 -15.53
CA ASP A 82 -9.11 5.56 -16.88
C ASP A 82 -10.59 5.47 -17.29
N LEU A 83 -11.53 5.73 -16.37
CA LEU A 83 -12.96 5.61 -16.63
C LEU A 83 -13.53 6.84 -17.34
N THR A 84 -14.52 6.62 -18.20
CA THR A 84 -15.32 7.72 -18.75
C THR A 84 -16.23 8.33 -17.68
N PRO A 85 -16.70 9.58 -17.85
CA PRO A 85 -17.64 10.20 -16.92
C PRO A 85 -18.90 9.37 -16.67
N GLU A 86 -19.40 8.66 -17.70
CA GLU A 86 -20.56 7.76 -17.57
C GLU A 86 -20.25 6.54 -16.70
N GLN A 87 -19.04 5.98 -16.81
CA GLN A 87 -18.61 4.84 -16.01
C GLN A 87 -18.39 5.22 -14.54
N ILE A 88 -17.82 6.40 -14.28
CA ILE A 88 -17.69 6.97 -12.92
C ILE A 88 -19.07 7.14 -12.28
N ALA A 89 -20.05 7.69 -13.01
CA ALA A 89 -21.40 7.85 -12.48
C ALA A 89 -22.06 6.52 -12.10
N ILE A 90 -21.83 5.45 -12.87
CA ILE A 90 -22.32 4.10 -12.55
C ILE A 90 -21.63 3.55 -11.29
N PHE A 91 -20.31 3.73 -11.19
CA PHE A 91 -19.54 3.31 -10.01
C PHE A 91 -20.04 4.02 -8.74
N ASP A 92 -20.17 5.34 -8.78
CA ASP A 92 -20.64 6.15 -7.64
C ASP A 92 -22.03 5.71 -7.17
N GLU A 93 -22.94 5.46 -8.11
CA GLU A 93 -24.28 4.96 -7.79
C GLU A 93 -24.27 3.55 -7.18
N ALA A 94 -23.33 2.70 -7.58
CA ALA A 94 -23.18 1.36 -7.00
C ALA A 94 -22.60 1.40 -5.58
N VAL A 95 -21.64 2.29 -5.31
CA VAL A 95 -21.00 2.42 -3.99
C VAL A 95 -21.93 3.05 -2.96
N LYS A 96 -22.73 4.06 -3.34
CA LYS A 96 -23.72 4.71 -2.45
C LYS A 96 -24.81 3.76 -1.91
N ARG A 97 -24.98 2.58 -2.51
CA ARG A 97 -26.02 1.60 -2.15
C ARG A 97 -25.55 0.55 -1.13
N LYS A 98 -24.32 0.65 -0.62
CA LYS A 98 -23.80 -0.16 0.49
C LYS A 98 -23.75 0.64 1.78
#